data_AF-A7MLR0-F1
#
_entry.id   AF-A7MLR0-F1
#
_cell.length_a   1.000
_cell.length_b   1.000
_cell.length_c   1.000
_cell.angle_alpha   90.00
_cell.angle_beta   90.00
_cell.angle_gamma   90.00
#
_symmetry.space_group_name_H-M   'P 1'
#
loop_
_entity.id
_entity.type
_entity.pdbx_description
1 polymer ?
#
loop_
_entity_poly.entity_id
_entity_poly.type
_entity_poly.pdbx_seq_one_letter_code
_entity_poly.pdbx_strand_id
1 'polypeptide(L)' 'MKHKKVQLAHIYRGSVFLGYGIAVDGVLLSQQLNTKIDTDAASIPAITAVFNLDAEMNENPVRIDLNAIGSQ' A
#
# COMPACT_ATOMS: atom_id res chain seq x y z
N MET A 1 4.60 -7.35 17.69
CA MET A 1 5.15 -7.12 16.34
C MET A 1 4.96 -5.67 15.95
N LYS A 2 5.97 -5.03 15.35
CA LYS A 2 5.82 -3.69 14.78
C LYS A 2 5.10 -3.82 13.43
N HIS A 3 3.95 -3.18 13.29
CA HIS A 3 3.25 -3.04 12.03
C HIS A 3 3.32 -1.59 11.57
N LYS A 4 3.33 -1.38 10.26
CA LYS A 4 3.16 -0.06 9.67
C LYS A 4 1.68 0.18 9.40
N LYS A 5 1.19 1.38 9.70
CA LYS A 5 -0.19 1.75 9.41
C LYS A 5 -0.27 2.23 7.97
N VAL A 6 -1.16 1.64 7.18
CA VAL A 6 -1.45 2.12 5.83
C VAL A 6 -2.14 3.48 5.89
N GLN A 7 -1.86 4.31 4.89
CA GLN A 7 -2.41 5.66 4.74
C GLN A 7 -2.97 5.82 3.32
N LEU A 8 -4.11 6.49 3.20
CA LEU A 8 -4.65 6.88 1.90
C LEU A 8 -3.90 8.12 1.40
N ALA A 9 -3.25 8.00 0.25
CA ALA A 9 -2.59 9.11 -0.43
C ALA A 9 -3.49 9.68 -1.53
N HIS A 10 -3.62 11.00 -1.58
CA HIS A 10 -4.18 11.73 -2.72
C HIS A 10 -3.04 12.12 -3.66
N ILE A 11 -3.11 11.69 -4.90
CA ILE A 11 -2.07 11.92 -5.90
C ILE A 11 -2.48 13.13 -6.75
N TYR A 12 -1.60 14.13 -6.83
CA TYR A 12 -1.80 15.34 -7.61
C TYR A 12 -0.67 15.53 -8.62
N ARG A 13 -0.99 16.15 -9.76
CA ARG A 13 -0.01 16.73 -10.69
C ARG A 13 -0.29 18.22 -10.82
N GLY A 14 0.54 19.03 -10.17
CA GLY A 14 0.21 20.45 -9.95
C GLY A 14 -1.05 20.56 -9.10
N SER A 15 -2.07 21.28 -9.60
CA SER A 15 -3.38 21.39 -8.96
C SER A 15 -4.37 20.28 -9.34
N VAL A 16 -4.01 19.39 -10.28
CA VAL A 16 -4.93 18.38 -10.82
C VAL A 16 -4.88 17.12 -9.97
N PHE A 17 -6.03 16.70 -9.43
CA PHE A 17 -6.19 15.42 -8.76
C PHE A 17 -6.19 14.27 -9.78
N LEU A 18 -5.31 13.29 -9.59
CA LEU A 18 -5.14 12.15 -10.49
C LEU A 18 -5.71 10.85 -9.92
N GLY A 19 -5.94 10.78 -8.61
CA GLY A 19 -6.50 9.59 -7.96
C GLY A 19 -5.82 9.28 -6.64
N TYR A 20 -5.89 8.01 -6.27
CA TYR A 20 -5.52 7.54 -4.94
C TYR A 20 -4.35 6.56 -5.00
N GLY A 21 -3.64 6.44 -3.89
CA GLY A 21 -2.71 5.33 -3.68
C GLY A 21 -2.49 5.02 -2.21
N ILE A 22 -1.70 4.00 -1.96
CA ILE A 22 -1.36 3.55 -0.61
C ILE A 22 0.01 4.10 -0.21
N ALA A 23 0.06 4.75 0.94
CA ALA A 23 1.29 5.22 1.55
C ALA A 23 1.54 4.53 2.90
N VAL A 24 2.81 4.47 3.27
CA VAL A 24 3.29 4.03 4.59
C VAL A 24 4.32 5.05 5.08
N ASP A 25 4.17 5.51 6.32
CA ASP A 25 5.02 6.53 6.93
C ASP A 25 5.17 7.81 6.08
N GLY A 26 4.10 8.22 5.41
CA GLY A 26 4.08 9.40 4.54
C GLY A 26 4.72 9.19 3.16
N VAL A 27 5.19 7.97 2.84
CA VAL A 27 5.81 7.64 1.56
C VAL A 27 4.86 6.76 0.74
N LEU A 28 4.58 7.17 -0.50
CA LEU A 28 3.75 6.40 -1.44
C LEU A 28 4.46 5.08 -1.78
N LEU A 29 3.74 3.96 -1.70
CA LEU A 29 4.26 2.67 -2.15
C LEU A 29 4.44 2.70 -3.68
N SER A 30 5.64 2.36 -4.12
CA SER A 30 5.99 2.28 -5.54
C SER A 30 5.23 1.15 -6.25
N GLN A 31 5.26 1.17 -7.58
CA GLN A 31 4.74 0.09 -8.45
C GLN A 31 3.22 -0.11 -8.41
N GLN A 32 2.48 0.80 -7.78
CA GLN A 32 1.03 0.77 -7.82
C GLN A 32 0.53 1.04 -9.25
N LEU A 33 -0.17 0.08 -9.83
CA LEU A 33 -0.71 0.15 -11.20
C LEU A 33 -2.16 0.63 -11.22
N ASN A 34 -2.95 0.17 -10.24
CA ASN A 34 -4.37 0.46 -10.19
C ASN A 34 -4.83 0.65 -8.74
N THR A 35 -5.87 1.45 -8.56
CA THR A 35 -6.57 1.61 -7.29
C THR A 35 -8.06 1.65 -7.53
N LYS A 36 -8.78 0.78 -6.85
CA LYS A 36 -10.24 0.79 -6.77
C LYS A 36 -10.64 1.14 -5.35
N ILE A 37 -11.53 2.11 -5.19
CA ILE A 37 -12.18 2.40 -3.92
C ILE A 37 -13.60 1.83 -4.00
N ASP A 38 -13.94 1.01 -3.02
CA ASP A 38 -15.29 0.51 -2.82
C ASP A 38 -15.95 1.35 -1.73
N THR A 39 -17.09 1.93 -2.06
CA THR A 39 -17.86 2.81 -1.18
C THR A 39 -19.33 2.40 -1.16
N ASP A 40 -19.61 1.09 -1.16
CA ASP A 40 -20.97 0.62 -0.91
C ASP A 40 -21.49 1.17 0.44
N ALA A 41 -22.65 1.81 0.40
CA ALA A 41 -23.30 2.51 1.51
C ALA A 41 -23.61 1.60 2.71
N ALA A 42 -23.69 0.28 2.48
CA ALA A 42 -23.90 -0.71 3.53
C ALA A 42 -22.60 -1.19 4.19
N SER A 43 -21.43 -0.75 3.73
CA SER A 43 -20.13 -1.30 4.12
C SER A 43 -19.11 -0.23 4.56
N ILE A 44 -18.08 -0.67 5.25
CA ILE A 44 -16.92 0.19 5.57
C ILE A 44 -16.16 0.43 4.26
N PRO A 45 -15.87 1.70 3.90
CA PRO A 45 -15.11 2.01 2.69
C PRO A 45 -13.78 1.25 2.66
N ALA A 46 -13.51 0.62 1.52
CA ALA A 46 -12.33 -0.20 1.33
C ALA A 46 -11.56 0.23 0.08
N ILE A 47 -10.26 -0.01 0.10
CA ILE A 47 -9.38 0.24 -1.03
C ILE A 47 -8.71 -1.06 -1.46
N THR A 48 -8.72 -1.32 -2.75
CA THR A 48 -7.94 -2.38 -3.39
C THR A 48 -6.91 -1.74 -4.29
N ALA A 49 -5.64 -2.03 -4.05
CA ALA A 49 -4.53 -1.58 -4.88
C ALA A 49 -3.88 -2.78 -5.56
N VAL A 50 -3.58 -2.63 -6.85
CA VAL A 50 -2.83 -3.63 -7.62
C VAL A 50 -1.42 -3.10 -7.81
N PHE A 51 -0.43 -3.92 -7.46
CA PHE A 51 0.98 -3.61 -7.63
C PHE A 51 1.58 -4.46 -8.74
N ASN A 52 2.48 -3.86 -9.52
CA ASN A 52 3.37 -4.64 -10.37
C ASN A 52 4.33 -5.43 -9.49
N LEU A 53 4.61 -6.67 -9.87
CA LEU A 53 5.72 -7.44 -9.31
C LEU A 53 6.86 -7.38 -10.32
N ASP A 54 8.02 -6.89 -9.90
CA ASP A 54 9.23 -6.92 -10.70
C ASP A 54 10.18 -8.04 -10.25
N ALA A 55 11.25 -8.23 -11.03
CA ALA A 55 12.26 -9.25 -10.74
C ALA A 55 12.98 -8.98 -9.41
N GLU A 56 13.24 -7.72 -9.07
CA GLU A 56 13.96 -7.34 -7.85
C GLU A 56 13.18 -7.76 -6.59
N MET A 57 11.86 -7.50 -6.56
CA MET A 57 10.97 -7.93 -5.47
C MET A 57 10.89 -9.44 -5.33
N ASN A 58 10.93 -10.17 -6.46
CA ASN A 58 10.85 -11.63 -6.46
C ASN A 58 12.19 -12.29 -6.06
N GLU A 59 13.31 -11.70 -6.45
CA GLU A 59 14.65 -12.19 -6.12
C GLU A 59 15.04 -11.88 -4.67
N ASN A 60 14.52 -10.78 -4.10
CA ASN A 60 14.82 -10.33 -2.74
C ASN A 60 13.55 -10.17 -1.89
N PRO A 61 12.77 -11.24 -1.64
CA PRO A 61 11.52 -11.14 -0.90
C PRO A 61 11.79 -10.85 0.58
N VAL A 62 11.00 -9.94 1.16
CA VAL A 62 11.02 -9.70 2.61
C VAL A 62 10.36 -10.90 3.32
N ARG A 63 11.15 -11.65 4.08
CA ARG A 63 10.64 -12.74 4.92
C ARG A 63 10.12 -12.20 6.25
N ILE A 64 8.82 -12.34 6.48
CA ILE A 64 8.18 -12.01 7.77
C ILE A 64 7.83 -13.31 8.47
N ASP A 65 8.51 -13.62 9.58
CA ASP A 65 8.19 -14.75 10.44
C ASP A 65 7.29 -14.28 11.59
N LEU A 66 6.08 -14.85 11.67
CA LEU A 66 5.08 -14.50 12.69
C LEU A 66 5.36 -15.12 14.05
N ASN A 67 6.23 -16.14 14.10
CA ASN A 67 6.58 -16.90 15.31
C ASN A 67 7.96 -16.53 15.85
N ALA A 68 8.73 -15.71 15.13
CA ALA A 68 10.00 -15.22 15.61
C ALA A 68 9.79 -14.28 16.80
N ILE A 69 10.11 -14.76 17.99
CA ILE A 69 10.16 -13.95 19.21
C ILE A 69 11.30 -12.94 19.03
N GLY A 70 10.95 -11.65 19.01
CA GLY A 70 11.89 -10.56 18.73
C GLY A 70 13.17 -10.68 19.54
N SER A 71 14.27 -10.94 18.85
CA SER A 71 15.61 -10.73 19.37
C SER A 71 16.15 -9.49 18.66
N GLN A 72 16.56 -8.51 19.47
CA GLN A 72 17.13 -7.18 19.16
C GLN A 72 16.14 -6.00 19.19
#